data_AF-A0A972YXW7-F1
#
_entry.id   AF-A0A972YXW7-F1
#
_cell.length_a   1.000
_cell.length_b   1.000
_cell.length_c   1.000
_cell.angle_alpha   90.00
_cell.angle_beta   90.00
_cell.angle_gamma   90.00
#
_symmetry.space_group_name_H-M   'P 1'
#
loop_
_entity.id
_entity.type
_entity.pdbx_description
1 polymer ?
#
loop_
_entity_poly.entity_id
_entity_poly.type
_entity_poly.pdbx_seq_one_letter_code
_entity_poly.pdbx_strand_id
1 'polypeptide(L)'
;MKLNTCVTALFLSVTSQALFAGATYANEAYSDESYAIEKNSAIEPIMATIPAGSFEMGSIASENSQPLHQVNVSEFSMGKYEVTVNEFRQFVEATNYAVPQECRHQLNGWFRAYSKGNWETNALNTSEFQPVVCINWQAANAYTKWLAKETGKPYRLPTEAEWEYAARAGTKTDYFFGDDTDLTKVCDYANTADLTGENVLQRDSNTSYYNWSGDMSNCDDHSAYASIVGMYKANQFGLHDVVSNVLEMLADCRSVDYSNTPIDGSAFIDEKCESRSTRGGSWHWSHSPLAQRGSIPEDFSGGVDGFRLALDGKAPKLSSASKKFLARLTFAQQQEQKRRDIQPAFPDAVSNVKIQQDDKTVTISWDKNEQEDVESYRVYRNEVTGGMFKLLATNLTTTRFTEPKMGLMKYDYAVVAVSFHQQSHYSEVSTQAGWIEIPGRVEAEWAAESSDSSLTRTSDDDGGYNFTGIGGIGAEAQFTYQIEVLEAGLYKLAYRVATPRDTKGFEVLANDKKVGVDLVTATGGYHEWQTQQGLEVQLKKGRNTVTLKSLDNNWKLNWLTLTKS
;
A
#
# COMPACT_ATOMS: atom_id res chain seq x y z
N MET A 1 41.45 31.05 39.63
CA MET A 1 41.19 29.60 39.54
C MET A 1 39.90 29.42 38.75
N LYS A 2 39.89 28.66 37.65
CA LYS A 2 39.45 27.24 37.54
C LYS A 2 37.98 27.03 37.96
N LEU A 3 37.09 26.34 37.25
CA LEU A 3 37.04 25.70 35.91
C LEU A 3 35.51 25.58 35.58
N ASN A 4 34.98 25.62 34.35
CA ASN A 4 35.05 24.67 33.23
C ASN A 4 34.49 25.37 31.97
N THR A 5 35.09 25.28 30.77
CA THR A 5 35.06 24.15 29.82
C THR A 5 33.72 24.02 29.08
N CYS A 6 33.70 24.47 27.82
CA CYS A 6 32.67 24.20 26.81
C CYS A 6 33.41 23.74 25.53
N VAL A 7 32.86 22.79 24.78
CA VAL A 7 33.55 22.14 23.65
C VAL A 7 32.76 22.35 22.35
N THR A 8 33.32 23.15 21.44
CA THR A 8 32.88 23.27 20.05
C THR A 8 33.81 22.44 19.16
N ALA A 9 33.23 21.53 18.37
CA ALA A 9 33.99 20.76 17.38
C ALA A 9 34.23 21.60 16.10
N LEU A 10 35.47 21.63 15.61
CA LEU A 10 35.80 22.17 14.29
C LEU A 10 35.68 21.08 13.23
N PHE A 11 35.10 21.42 12.08
CA PHE A 11 35.30 20.66 10.85
C PHE A 11 36.70 20.95 10.29
N LEU A 12 37.41 19.89 9.88
CA LEU A 12 38.66 19.96 9.12
C LEU A 12 38.52 19.14 7.86
N SER A 13 38.63 19.79 6.70
CA SER A 13 38.66 19.11 5.40
C SER A 13 40.06 18.56 5.15
N VAL A 14 40.14 17.30 4.69
CA VAL A 14 41.39 16.66 4.28
C VAL A 14 41.29 16.28 2.80
N THR A 15 42.10 16.93 1.98
CA THR A 15 42.30 16.57 0.57
C THR A 15 43.35 15.46 0.47
N SER A 16 42.97 14.31 -0.07
CA SER A 16 43.89 13.19 -0.28
C SER A 16 44.63 13.33 -1.61
N GLN A 17 45.96 13.46 -1.58
CA GLN A 17 46.83 13.25 -2.73
C GLN A 17 47.51 11.88 -2.64
N ALA A 18 47.80 11.27 -3.80
CA ALA A 18 48.15 9.86 -3.90
C ALA A 18 49.61 9.55 -3.57
N LEU A 19 49.83 8.34 -3.01
CA LEU A 19 51.12 7.65 -2.98
C LEU A 19 50.89 6.17 -3.31
N PHE A 20 51.24 5.76 -4.53
CA PHE A 20 51.34 4.35 -4.91
C PHE A 20 52.80 3.94 -4.97
N ALA A 21 53.20 2.98 -4.13
CA ALA A 21 54.47 2.29 -4.25
C ALA A 21 54.33 1.12 -5.23
N GLY A 22 55.28 0.96 -6.14
CA GLY A 22 55.21 -0.05 -7.20
C GLY A 22 55.68 -1.44 -6.76
N ALA A 23 55.08 -2.47 -7.35
CA ALA A 23 55.61 -3.84 -7.38
C ALA A 23 55.59 -4.33 -8.83
N THR A 24 56.76 -4.64 -9.39
CA THR A 24 56.90 -5.13 -10.77
C THR A 24 56.86 -6.65 -10.81
N TYR A 25 55.96 -7.21 -11.63
CA TYR A 25 56.03 -8.60 -12.08
C TYR A 25 56.13 -8.63 -13.61
N ALA A 26 56.80 -9.67 -14.13
CA ALA A 26 57.28 -9.70 -15.51
C ALA A 26 56.21 -10.13 -16.52
N ASN A 27 56.38 -9.69 -17.77
CA ASN A 27 55.61 -10.18 -18.90
C ASN A 27 56.12 -11.56 -19.34
N GLU A 28 55.25 -12.56 -19.36
CA GLU A 28 55.36 -13.67 -20.31
C GLU A 28 54.27 -13.48 -21.38
N ALA A 29 54.68 -13.47 -22.65
CA ALA A 29 53.77 -13.25 -23.77
C ALA A 29 53.13 -14.58 -24.20
N TYR A 30 51.81 -14.70 -24.02
CA TYR A 30 51.03 -15.77 -24.65
C TYR A 30 50.46 -15.27 -25.99
N SER A 31 50.33 -16.18 -26.97
CA SER A 31 50.06 -15.84 -28.36
C SER A 31 48.62 -15.37 -28.62
N ASP A 32 48.49 -14.41 -29.53
CA ASP A 32 47.22 -13.85 -29.99
C ASP A 32 46.48 -14.82 -30.94
N GLU A 33 45.44 -15.49 -30.43
CA GLU A 33 44.45 -16.20 -31.24
C GLU A 33 43.06 -15.57 -31.08
N SER A 34 42.81 -14.52 -31.85
CA SER A 34 41.47 -14.12 -32.31
C SER A 34 40.42 -13.86 -31.22
N TYR A 35 40.67 -12.88 -30.34
CA TYR A 35 39.58 -12.18 -29.66
C TYR A 35 38.78 -11.35 -30.67
N ALA A 36 37.86 -12.01 -31.38
CA ALA A 36 36.71 -11.33 -31.95
C ALA A 36 35.97 -10.64 -30.81
N ILE A 37 35.83 -9.32 -30.89
CA ILE A 37 35.11 -8.55 -29.87
C ILE A 37 33.65 -9.01 -29.90
N GLU A 38 33.23 -9.80 -28.91
CA GLU A 38 31.81 -10.03 -28.64
C GLU A 38 31.18 -8.65 -28.41
N LYS A 39 30.45 -8.15 -29.41
CA LYS A 39 29.55 -7.00 -29.25
C LYS A 39 28.68 -7.32 -28.04
N ASN A 40 28.83 -6.57 -26.94
CA ASN A 40 28.24 -6.87 -25.64
C ASN A 40 26.79 -7.35 -25.82
N SER A 41 26.57 -8.66 -25.68
CA SER A 41 25.26 -9.25 -25.95
C SER A 41 24.30 -8.79 -24.85
N ALA A 42 23.11 -8.32 -25.22
CA ALA A 42 22.09 -7.95 -24.25
C ALA A 42 21.85 -9.11 -23.26
N ILE A 43 21.67 -8.77 -21.98
CA ILE A 43 21.13 -9.70 -21.00
C ILE A 43 19.67 -9.96 -21.42
N GLU A 44 19.43 -11.16 -21.94
CA GLU A 44 18.09 -11.68 -22.14
C GLU A 44 17.56 -12.21 -20.80
N PRO A 45 16.32 -11.89 -20.42
CA PRO A 45 15.73 -12.44 -19.20
C PRO A 45 15.70 -13.96 -19.18
N ILE A 46 15.71 -14.52 -17.97
CA ILE A 46 15.63 -15.97 -17.76
C ILE A 46 14.19 -16.41 -18.04
N MET A 47 13.94 -17.06 -19.17
CA MET A 47 12.58 -17.45 -19.58
C MET A 47 12.20 -18.86 -19.12
N ALA A 48 10.96 -19.05 -18.68
CA ALA A 48 10.33 -20.36 -18.49
C ALA A 48 9.32 -20.61 -19.63
N THR A 49 9.31 -21.81 -20.22
CA THR A 49 8.33 -22.17 -21.26
C THR A 49 7.03 -22.62 -20.62
N ILE A 50 5.96 -21.94 -21.00
CA ILE A 50 4.60 -22.16 -20.55
C ILE A 50 3.90 -23.07 -21.57
N PRO A 51 3.38 -24.25 -21.16
CA PRO A 51 2.77 -25.20 -22.09
C PRO A 51 1.45 -24.66 -22.65
N ALA A 52 1.14 -24.98 -23.91
CA ALA A 52 -0.18 -24.71 -24.47
C ALA A 52 -1.29 -25.41 -23.67
N GLY A 53 -2.45 -24.77 -23.50
CA GLY A 53 -3.56 -25.31 -22.71
C GLY A 53 -4.80 -24.42 -22.71
N SER A 54 -5.77 -24.78 -21.88
CA SER A 54 -7.02 -24.04 -21.70
C SER A 54 -7.30 -23.86 -20.19
N PHE A 55 -7.82 -22.71 -19.79
CA PHE A 55 -8.13 -22.41 -18.39
C PHE A 55 -9.38 -21.54 -18.21
N GLU A 56 -9.89 -21.49 -16.99
CA GLU A 56 -10.97 -20.59 -16.58
C GLU A 56 -10.36 -19.28 -16.10
N MET A 57 -10.55 -18.21 -16.87
CA MET A 57 -10.05 -16.87 -16.60
C MET A 57 -11.08 -16.03 -15.85
N GLY A 58 -10.62 -15.26 -14.87
CA GLY A 58 -11.45 -14.36 -14.06
C GLY A 58 -11.96 -14.98 -12.75
N SER A 59 -12.99 -14.37 -12.17
CA SER A 59 -13.61 -14.81 -10.91
C SER A 59 -15.03 -14.26 -10.77
N ILE A 60 -15.88 -14.99 -10.03
CA ILE A 60 -17.21 -14.51 -9.64
C ILE A 60 -17.16 -13.46 -8.51
N ALA A 61 -16.04 -13.35 -7.79
CA ALA A 61 -15.92 -12.49 -6.60
C ALA A 61 -15.77 -10.99 -6.89
N SER A 62 -15.47 -10.60 -8.14
CA SER A 62 -15.36 -9.21 -8.56
C SER A 62 -16.05 -9.00 -9.91
N GLU A 63 -16.98 -8.04 -9.99
CA GLU A 63 -17.74 -7.74 -11.22
C GLU A 63 -16.83 -7.47 -12.42
N ASN A 64 -15.73 -6.74 -12.20
CA ASN A 64 -14.78 -6.38 -13.26
C ASN A 64 -13.95 -7.57 -13.79
N SER A 65 -14.07 -8.74 -13.14
CA SER A 65 -13.39 -10.01 -13.44
C SER A 65 -14.39 -11.10 -13.87
N GLN A 66 -15.64 -10.72 -14.14
CA GLN A 66 -16.67 -11.56 -14.75
C GLN A 66 -16.78 -11.28 -16.27
N PRO A 67 -17.40 -12.18 -17.06
CA PRO A 67 -17.73 -13.55 -16.72
C PRO A 67 -16.48 -14.42 -16.49
N LEU A 68 -16.60 -15.42 -15.62
CA LEU A 68 -15.66 -16.54 -15.59
C LEU A 68 -15.80 -17.30 -16.92
N HIS A 69 -14.72 -17.40 -17.70
CA HIS A 69 -14.80 -17.88 -19.09
C HIS A 69 -13.59 -18.73 -19.48
N GLN A 70 -13.74 -19.57 -20.51
CA GLN A 70 -12.68 -20.44 -21.01
C GLN A 70 -11.79 -19.70 -22.01
N VAL A 71 -10.49 -19.70 -21.78
CA VAL A 71 -9.48 -19.12 -22.68
C VAL A 71 -8.45 -20.19 -23.04
N ASN A 72 -8.06 -20.24 -24.31
CA ASN A 72 -7.04 -21.14 -24.84
C ASN A 72 -5.75 -20.35 -25.04
N VAL A 73 -4.63 -20.82 -24.50
CA VAL A 73 -3.31 -20.16 -24.60
C VAL A 73 -2.35 -21.07 -25.35
N SER A 74 -1.63 -20.49 -26.32
CA SER A 74 -0.62 -21.20 -27.12
C SER A 74 0.68 -21.46 -26.32
N GLU A 75 1.59 -22.27 -26.85
CA GLU A 75 2.90 -22.46 -26.21
C GLU A 75 3.75 -21.20 -26.38
N PHE A 76 4.12 -20.58 -25.26
CA PHE A 76 4.95 -19.38 -25.21
C PHE A 76 5.98 -19.51 -24.09
N SER A 77 6.77 -18.46 -23.84
CA SER A 77 7.64 -18.41 -22.66
C SER A 77 7.50 -17.07 -21.95
N MET A 78 7.46 -17.10 -20.62
CA MET A 78 7.35 -15.90 -19.78
C MET A 78 8.62 -15.71 -18.93
N GLY A 79 8.93 -14.46 -18.56
CA GLY A 79 10.03 -14.12 -17.68
C GLY A 79 9.87 -14.80 -16.32
N LYS A 80 10.87 -15.59 -15.92
CA LYS A 80 10.92 -16.26 -14.60
C LYS A 80 10.83 -15.26 -13.44
N TYR A 81 11.25 -14.04 -13.71
CA TYR A 81 11.34 -12.89 -12.84
C TYR A 81 10.75 -11.67 -13.56
N GLU A 82 10.44 -10.62 -12.80
CA GLU A 82 10.26 -9.26 -13.31
C GLU A 82 11.57 -8.75 -13.94
N VAL A 83 11.50 -7.78 -14.87
CA VAL A 83 12.68 -7.17 -15.49
C VAL A 83 13.44 -6.36 -14.44
N THR A 84 14.71 -6.66 -14.22
CA THR A 84 15.52 -5.99 -13.19
C THR A 84 16.07 -4.64 -13.65
N VAL A 85 16.46 -3.79 -12.69
CA VAL A 85 17.16 -2.51 -12.95
C VAL A 85 18.43 -2.73 -13.81
N ASN A 86 19.17 -3.82 -13.60
CA ASN A 86 20.37 -4.19 -14.37
C ASN A 86 20.05 -4.56 -15.84
N GLU A 87 18.93 -5.25 -16.07
CA GLU A 87 18.45 -5.58 -17.42
C GLU A 87 17.94 -4.34 -18.15
N PHE A 88 17.18 -3.48 -17.47
CA PHE A 88 16.64 -2.24 -18.03
C PHE A 88 17.72 -1.17 -18.31
N ARG A 89 18.79 -1.11 -17.50
CA ARG A 89 19.93 -0.20 -17.69
C ARG A 89 20.51 -0.28 -19.10
N GLN A 90 20.72 -1.49 -19.62
CA GLN A 90 21.31 -1.69 -20.95
C GLN A 90 20.49 -1.09 -22.08
N PHE A 91 19.16 -1.07 -21.96
CA PHE A 91 18.28 -0.41 -22.92
C PHE A 91 18.48 1.11 -22.86
N VAL A 92 18.44 1.70 -21.67
CA VAL A 92 18.63 3.15 -21.47
C VAL A 92 20.01 3.59 -21.98
N GLU A 93 21.07 2.85 -21.66
CA GLU A 93 22.44 3.10 -22.16
C GLU A 93 22.56 2.93 -23.68
N ALA A 94 21.98 1.86 -24.26
CA ALA A 94 22.11 1.58 -25.69
C ALA A 94 21.29 2.50 -26.59
N THR A 95 20.21 3.12 -26.08
CA THR A 95 19.31 3.96 -26.89
C THR A 95 19.21 5.42 -26.43
N ASN A 96 19.76 5.79 -25.27
CA ASN A 96 19.53 7.07 -24.58
C ASN A 96 18.02 7.36 -24.40
N TYR A 97 17.25 6.35 -23.96
CA TYR A 97 15.80 6.49 -23.83
C TYR A 97 15.42 7.52 -22.75
N ALA A 98 14.51 8.44 -23.09
CA ALA A 98 14.01 9.47 -22.18
C ALA A 98 13.01 8.89 -21.17
N VAL A 99 13.54 8.46 -20.02
CA VAL A 99 12.77 7.98 -18.86
C VAL A 99 12.22 9.12 -17.99
N PRO A 100 11.09 8.91 -17.26
CA PRO A 100 10.63 9.81 -16.20
C PRO A 100 11.72 10.10 -15.16
N GLN A 101 11.75 11.33 -14.63
CA GLN A 101 12.70 11.77 -13.60
C GLN A 101 12.08 11.97 -12.20
N GLU A 102 10.77 11.80 -12.12
CA GLU A 102 9.98 11.81 -10.90
C GLU A 102 8.93 10.69 -11.00
N CYS A 103 8.62 10.05 -9.87
CA CYS A 103 7.62 8.98 -9.81
C CYS A 103 6.86 9.04 -8.49
N ARG A 104 5.61 8.55 -8.51
CA ARG A 104 4.72 8.56 -7.34
C ARG A 104 5.15 7.47 -6.35
N HIS A 105 5.78 7.88 -5.26
CA HIS A 105 6.11 6.99 -4.13
C HIS A 105 4.96 7.00 -3.12
N GLN A 106 4.61 5.84 -2.57
CA GLN A 106 3.54 5.70 -1.56
C GLN A 106 4.10 5.81 -0.12
N LEU A 107 4.99 6.78 0.10
CA LEU A 107 5.71 6.99 1.36
C LEU A 107 5.44 8.38 1.94
N ASN A 108 5.37 8.47 3.28
CA ASN A 108 5.14 9.69 4.08
C ASN A 108 3.73 10.29 3.91
N GLY A 109 2.70 9.47 4.15
CA GLY A 109 1.31 9.85 3.92
C GLY A 109 0.87 9.65 2.46
N TRP A 110 -0.45 9.66 2.28
CA TRP A 110 -1.11 9.23 1.05
C TRP A 110 -0.79 10.11 -0.16
N PHE A 111 -0.44 9.46 -1.28
CA PHE A 111 -0.09 10.06 -2.56
C PHE A 111 0.74 11.36 -2.43
N ARG A 112 2.02 11.23 -2.04
CA ARG A 112 2.98 12.30 -2.34
C ARG A 112 2.89 12.63 -3.82
N ALA A 113 2.63 13.90 -4.12
CA ALA A 113 2.87 14.44 -5.46
C ALA A 113 4.32 14.14 -5.86
N TYR A 114 4.52 13.78 -7.13
CA TYR A 114 5.76 13.32 -7.76
C TYR A 114 7.04 13.70 -7.00
N SER A 115 7.66 12.69 -6.36
CA SER A 115 8.94 12.87 -5.70
C SER A 115 10.07 12.54 -6.68
N LYS A 116 11.14 13.34 -6.61
CA LYS A 116 12.35 13.15 -7.42
C LYS A 116 12.94 11.77 -7.20
N GLY A 117 13.27 11.10 -8.30
CA GLY A 117 13.67 9.70 -8.32
C GLY A 117 13.21 9.08 -9.64
N ASN A 118 14.05 8.24 -10.22
CA ASN A 118 13.78 7.54 -11.47
C ASN A 118 14.04 6.03 -11.29
N TRP A 119 13.93 5.27 -12.37
CA TRP A 119 14.14 3.81 -12.40
C TRP A 119 15.48 3.32 -11.79
N GLU A 120 16.51 4.18 -11.73
CA GLU A 120 17.82 3.87 -11.16
C GLU A 120 18.07 4.53 -9.78
N THR A 121 17.38 5.63 -9.48
CA THR A 121 17.71 6.53 -8.34
C THR A 121 16.54 6.81 -7.39
N ASN A 122 15.43 6.08 -7.53
CA ASN A 122 14.33 6.11 -6.57
C ASN A 122 14.78 5.55 -5.20
N ALA A 123 14.08 5.94 -4.13
CA ALA A 123 14.48 5.61 -2.76
C ALA A 123 14.05 4.20 -2.29
N LEU A 124 13.32 3.45 -3.12
CA LEU A 124 12.78 2.12 -2.79
C LEU A 124 13.72 0.99 -3.25
N ASN A 125 14.42 1.20 -4.37
CA ASN A 125 15.40 0.24 -4.87
C ASN A 125 16.81 0.50 -4.30
N THR A 126 17.41 -0.54 -3.73
CA THR A 126 18.75 -0.57 -3.12
C THR A 126 19.70 -1.56 -3.84
N SER A 127 19.20 -2.29 -4.84
CA SER A 127 19.88 -3.37 -5.55
C SER A 127 19.58 -3.30 -7.05
N GLU A 128 20.60 -3.58 -7.89
CA GLU A 128 20.42 -3.71 -9.34
C GLU A 128 19.57 -4.93 -9.75
N PHE A 129 19.30 -5.84 -8.80
CA PHE A 129 18.53 -7.09 -8.98
C PHE A 129 17.10 -7.03 -8.42
N GLN A 130 16.65 -5.87 -7.96
CA GLN A 130 15.23 -5.60 -7.76
C GLN A 130 14.54 -5.35 -9.12
N PRO A 131 13.21 -5.51 -9.20
CA PRO A 131 12.44 -5.12 -10.38
C PRO A 131 12.61 -3.64 -10.70
N VAL A 132 12.57 -3.29 -11.98
CA VAL A 132 12.57 -1.91 -12.42
C VAL A 132 11.18 -1.28 -12.21
N VAL A 133 11.16 -0.16 -11.49
CA VAL A 133 9.98 0.67 -11.20
C VAL A 133 10.23 2.11 -11.65
N CYS A 134 9.34 3.07 -11.36
CA CYS A 134 9.51 4.48 -11.74
C CYS A 134 9.69 4.67 -13.26
N ILE A 135 9.01 3.83 -14.03
CA ILE A 135 8.85 3.88 -15.48
C ILE A 135 7.36 3.93 -15.84
N ASN A 136 7.07 4.17 -17.11
CA ASN A 136 5.72 4.12 -17.66
C ASN A 136 5.57 2.97 -18.67
N TRP A 137 4.34 2.74 -19.13
CA TRP A 137 4.03 1.64 -20.05
C TRP A 137 4.76 1.78 -21.38
N GLN A 138 4.92 3.01 -21.90
CA GLN A 138 5.64 3.22 -23.15
C GLN A 138 7.12 2.85 -23.02
N ALA A 139 7.74 3.06 -21.86
CA ALA A 139 9.13 2.65 -21.59
C ALA A 139 9.27 1.13 -21.52
N ALA A 140 8.36 0.42 -20.84
CA ALA A 140 8.34 -1.04 -20.79
C ALA A 140 8.15 -1.64 -22.21
N ASN A 141 7.20 -1.11 -22.98
CA ASN A 141 6.96 -1.52 -24.37
C ASN A 141 8.17 -1.21 -25.29
N ALA A 142 8.82 -0.05 -25.12
CA ALA A 142 10.03 0.31 -25.85
C ALA A 142 11.22 -0.60 -25.53
N TYR A 143 11.37 -1.02 -24.26
CA TYR A 143 12.36 -2.02 -23.85
C TYR A 143 12.15 -3.35 -24.59
N THR A 144 10.90 -3.86 -24.67
CA THR A 144 10.63 -5.13 -25.38
C THR A 144 11.00 -5.04 -26.87
N LYS A 145 10.67 -3.93 -27.53
CA LYS A 145 10.99 -3.65 -28.94
C LYS A 145 12.50 -3.54 -29.18
N TRP A 146 13.24 -2.95 -28.25
CA TRP A 146 14.71 -2.91 -28.29
C TRP A 146 15.31 -4.31 -28.15
N LEU A 147 14.89 -5.09 -27.13
CA LEU A 147 15.42 -6.42 -26.89
C LEU A 147 15.11 -7.36 -28.07
N ALA A 148 13.90 -7.28 -28.63
CA ALA A 148 13.51 -8.03 -29.82
C ALA A 148 14.41 -7.71 -31.02
N LYS A 149 14.73 -6.44 -31.24
CA LYS A 149 15.64 -5.98 -32.31
C LYS A 149 17.08 -6.45 -32.11
N GLU A 150 17.63 -6.34 -30.90
CA GLU A 150 19.03 -6.71 -30.63
C GLU A 150 19.26 -8.23 -30.59
N THR A 151 18.21 -9.03 -30.32
CA THR A 151 18.31 -10.50 -30.22
C THR A 151 17.73 -11.25 -31.43
N GLY A 152 16.91 -10.59 -32.25
CA GLY A 152 16.17 -11.23 -33.35
C GLY A 152 15.03 -12.15 -32.90
N LYS A 153 14.53 -11.98 -31.65
CA LYS A 153 13.51 -12.84 -31.02
C LYS A 153 12.22 -12.06 -30.73
N PRO A 154 11.04 -12.69 -30.77
CA PRO A 154 9.75 -12.00 -30.59
C PRO A 154 9.45 -11.68 -29.10
N TYR A 155 10.26 -10.82 -28.48
CA TYR A 155 10.03 -10.32 -27.13
C TYR A 155 8.94 -9.24 -27.10
N ARG A 156 8.02 -9.34 -26.13
CA ARG A 156 6.87 -8.45 -25.94
C ARG A 156 6.44 -8.43 -24.47
N LEU A 157 5.43 -7.62 -24.14
CA LEU A 157 4.70 -7.78 -22.88
C LEU A 157 3.78 -9.03 -22.96
N PRO A 158 3.52 -9.73 -21.84
CA PRO A 158 2.50 -10.76 -21.78
C PRO A 158 1.10 -10.16 -21.99
N THR A 159 0.17 -10.96 -22.50
CA THR A 159 -1.25 -10.61 -22.50
C THR A 159 -1.87 -10.85 -21.11
N GLU A 160 -3.04 -10.27 -20.84
CA GLU A 160 -3.74 -10.48 -19.57
C GLU A 160 -4.15 -11.95 -19.38
N ALA A 161 -4.52 -12.62 -20.48
CA ALA A 161 -4.81 -14.05 -20.50
C ALA A 161 -3.57 -14.92 -20.26
N GLU A 162 -2.45 -14.60 -20.92
CA GLU A 162 -1.17 -15.28 -20.71
C GLU A 162 -0.67 -15.13 -19.28
N TRP A 163 -0.76 -13.93 -18.71
CA TRP A 163 -0.32 -13.66 -17.34
C TRP A 163 -1.15 -14.48 -16.35
N GLU A 164 -2.49 -14.43 -16.41
CA GLU A 164 -3.32 -15.17 -15.44
C GLU A 164 -3.17 -16.70 -15.61
N TYR A 165 -3.10 -17.20 -16.85
CA TYR A 165 -2.83 -18.62 -17.12
C TYR A 165 -1.50 -19.08 -16.51
N ALA A 166 -0.44 -18.33 -16.78
CA ALA A 166 0.90 -18.69 -16.36
C ALA A 166 1.13 -18.48 -14.85
N ALA A 167 0.47 -17.49 -14.23
CA ALA A 167 0.49 -17.27 -12.80
C ALA A 167 -0.27 -18.35 -12.03
N ARG A 168 -1.47 -18.76 -12.51
CA ARG A 168 -2.25 -19.88 -11.94
C ARG A 168 -1.54 -21.23 -12.06
N ALA A 169 -0.78 -21.45 -13.14
CA ALA A 169 -0.04 -22.69 -13.39
C ALA A 169 -0.86 -23.99 -13.22
N GLY A 170 -2.14 -23.95 -13.60
CA GLY A 170 -3.10 -25.07 -13.49
C GLY A 170 -3.93 -25.12 -12.21
N THR A 171 -3.73 -24.19 -11.26
CA THR A 171 -4.58 -24.05 -10.06
C THR A 171 -5.90 -23.33 -10.34
N LYS A 172 -6.89 -23.54 -9.46
CA LYS A 172 -8.21 -22.86 -9.47
C LYS A 172 -8.51 -22.07 -8.19
N THR A 173 -7.63 -22.16 -7.20
CA THR A 173 -7.62 -21.41 -5.95
C THR A 173 -7.31 -19.93 -6.20
N ASP A 174 -7.50 -19.09 -5.19
CA ASP A 174 -7.22 -17.65 -5.32
C ASP A 174 -5.73 -17.37 -5.54
N TYR A 175 -4.84 -18.22 -5.00
CA TYR A 175 -3.39 -18.17 -5.22
C TYR A 175 -2.84 -19.51 -5.73
N PHE A 176 -1.67 -19.50 -6.39
CA PHE A 176 -1.04 -20.71 -6.94
C PHE A 176 -0.50 -21.68 -5.87
N PHE A 177 -0.38 -21.21 -4.63
CA PHE A 177 -0.02 -22.01 -3.45
C PHE A 177 -1.24 -22.52 -2.66
N GLY A 178 -2.46 -22.32 -3.19
CA GLY A 178 -3.71 -22.60 -2.51
C GLY A 178 -4.24 -21.39 -1.72
N ASP A 179 -5.42 -21.52 -1.14
CA ASP A 179 -6.06 -20.43 -0.39
C ASP A 179 -5.41 -20.24 0.99
N ASP A 180 -5.31 -19.00 1.46
CA ASP A 180 -4.61 -18.63 2.69
C ASP A 180 -5.41 -17.62 3.52
N THR A 181 -6.57 -18.05 4.03
CA THR A 181 -7.52 -17.21 4.80
C THR A 181 -6.92 -16.54 6.03
N ASP A 182 -5.88 -17.14 6.59
CA ASP A 182 -5.27 -16.73 7.85
C ASP A 182 -4.01 -15.88 7.61
N LEU A 183 -3.66 -15.65 6.33
CA LEU A 183 -2.53 -14.87 5.82
C LEU A 183 -1.16 -15.35 6.33
N THR A 184 -0.98 -16.66 6.53
CA THR A 184 0.20 -17.25 7.19
C THR A 184 1.23 -17.89 6.26
N LYS A 185 0.83 -18.22 5.02
CA LYS A 185 1.66 -18.94 4.04
C LYS A 185 2.26 -17.96 3.03
N VAL A 186 1.57 -16.87 2.73
CA VAL A 186 1.89 -15.97 1.62
C VAL A 186 3.34 -15.47 1.61
N CYS A 187 3.97 -15.21 2.76
CA CYS A 187 5.38 -14.78 2.85
C CYS A 187 6.40 -15.81 2.34
N ASP A 188 6.03 -17.09 2.17
CA ASP A 188 6.85 -18.09 1.45
C ASP A 188 6.91 -17.83 -0.07
N TYR A 189 5.93 -17.11 -0.62
CA TYR A 189 5.59 -17.05 -2.05
C TYR A 189 5.54 -15.62 -2.63
N ALA A 190 5.47 -14.59 -1.79
CA ALA A 190 5.25 -13.20 -2.17
C ALA A 190 5.91 -12.22 -1.19
N ASN A 191 6.18 -11.00 -1.68
CA ASN A 191 6.57 -9.82 -0.92
C ASN A 191 5.34 -8.92 -0.73
N THR A 192 4.96 -8.52 0.48
CA THR A 192 3.60 -8.01 0.78
C THR A 192 3.56 -7.20 2.09
N ALA A 193 2.45 -6.50 2.35
CA ALA A 193 2.29 -5.76 3.59
C ALA A 193 2.35 -6.70 4.81
N ASP A 194 3.42 -6.57 5.60
CA ASP A 194 3.72 -7.38 6.78
C ASP A 194 4.30 -6.51 7.92
N LEU A 195 4.75 -7.15 9.00
CA LEU A 195 5.34 -6.46 10.15
C LEU A 195 6.76 -5.89 9.86
N THR A 196 7.50 -6.45 8.90
CA THR A 196 8.77 -5.88 8.41
C THR A 196 8.52 -4.55 7.68
N GLY A 197 7.52 -4.51 6.79
CA GLY A 197 7.07 -3.31 6.08
C GLY A 197 6.58 -2.23 7.05
N GLU A 198 5.68 -2.55 7.98
CA GLU A 198 5.16 -1.59 8.97
C GLU A 198 6.29 -0.94 9.79
N ASN A 199 7.25 -1.75 10.26
CA ASN A 199 8.38 -1.27 11.05
C ASN A 199 9.22 -0.21 10.32
N VAL A 200 9.42 -0.38 9.01
CA VAL A 200 10.19 0.54 8.18
C VAL A 200 9.36 1.73 7.72
N LEU A 201 8.09 1.54 7.37
CA LEU A 201 7.17 2.63 7.04
C LEU A 201 7.00 3.62 8.17
N GLN A 202 6.92 3.14 9.43
CA GLN A 202 6.91 3.99 10.62
C GLN A 202 8.23 4.75 10.80
N ARG A 203 9.36 4.03 10.72
CA ARG A 203 10.71 4.60 10.94
C ARG A 203 11.07 5.66 9.91
N ASP A 204 10.90 5.36 8.63
CA ASP A 204 11.40 6.18 7.52
C ASP A 204 10.38 7.24 7.07
N SER A 205 9.10 7.10 7.45
CA SER A 205 8.04 7.94 6.90
C SER A 205 6.85 8.28 7.81
N ASN A 206 6.84 7.81 9.07
CA ASN A 206 5.77 8.08 10.05
C ASN A 206 4.37 7.77 9.47
N THR A 207 4.24 6.61 8.83
CA THR A 207 3.02 6.10 8.19
C THR A 207 2.83 4.64 8.58
N SER A 208 1.59 4.15 8.48
CA SER A 208 1.20 2.79 8.87
C SER A 208 0.38 2.13 7.76
N TYR A 209 0.46 0.80 7.67
CA TYR A 209 -0.57 -0.05 7.06
C TYR A 209 -1.85 -0.02 7.91
N TYR A 210 -1.70 0.03 9.25
CA TYR A 210 -2.80 -0.01 10.19
C TYR A 210 -3.72 1.22 10.04
N ASN A 211 -5.03 0.98 9.96
CA ASN A 211 -6.05 1.97 9.61
C ASN A 211 -5.81 2.68 8.24
N TRP A 212 -5.17 2.01 7.28
CA TRP A 212 -5.18 2.45 5.88
C TRP A 212 -5.33 1.31 4.86
N SER A 213 -4.38 0.37 4.81
CA SER A 213 -4.47 -0.77 3.89
C SER A 213 -5.47 -1.80 4.40
N GLY A 214 -5.74 -2.82 3.58
CA GLY A 214 -6.31 -4.07 4.09
C GLY A 214 -5.33 -4.79 5.03
N ASP A 215 -5.75 -5.97 5.50
CA ASP A 215 -5.04 -6.77 6.48
C ASP A 215 -3.57 -7.02 6.11
N MET A 216 -2.67 -6.86 7.10
CA MET A 216 -1.28 -7.27 6.99
C MET A 216 -1.17 -8.80 7.08
N SER A 217 -0.16 -9.35 6.42
CA SER A 217 0.18 -10.76 6.50
C SER A 217 0.56 -11.17 7.93
N ASN A 218 0.12 -12.36 8.32
CA ASN A 218 0.40 -12.98 9.63
C ASN A 218 1.66 -13.86 9.54
N CYS A 219 2.71 -13.28 8.93
CA CYS A 219 4.02 -13.88 8.70
C CYS A 219 5.06 -12.74 8.49
N ASP A 220 6.33 -13.10 8.28
CA ASP A 220 7.41 -12.15 7.94
C ASP A 220 8.01 -12.60 6.60
N ASP A 221 8.01 -11.73 5.59
CA ASP A 221 8.65 -11.99 4.30
C ASP A 221 10.10 -11.44 4.23
N HIS A 222 10.46 -10.65 5.25
CA HIS A 222 11.73 -9.98 5.49
C HIS A 222 12.07 -8.84 4.50
N SER A 223 11.13 -8.31 3.70
CA SER A 223 11.36 -7.27 2.69
C SER A 223 10.49 -6.03 2.88
N ALA A 224 11.06 -4.99 3.51
CA ALA A 224 10.32 -3.74 3.76
C ALA A 224 10.00 -2.88 2.52
N TYR A 225 10.51 -3.27 1.36
CA TYR A 225 10.39 -2.62 0.05
C TYR A 225 10.41 -3.73 -1.02
N ALA A 226 10.40 -3.37 -2.32
CA ALA A 226 10.57 -4.34 -3.41
C ALA A 226 11.80 -5.26 -3.15
N SER A 227 11.64 -6.56 -3.38
CA SER A 227 12.66 -7.57 -3.09
C SER A 227 13.57 -7.77 -4.29
N ILE A 228 14.77 -8.34 -4.06
CA ILE A 228 15.52 -8.99 -5.14
C ILE A 228 14.60 -10.06 -5.76
N VAL A 229 14.54 -10.08 -7.10
CA VAL A 229 13.66 -11.01 -7.81
C VAL A 229 14.03 -12.46 -7.51
N GLY A 230 13.04 -13.33 -7.40
CA GLY A 230 13.22 -14.77 -7.19
C GLY A 230 13.63 -15.21 -5.79
N MET A 231 13.46 -14.35 -4.77
CA MET A 231 13.69 -14.74 -3.36
C MET A 231 12.62 -15.70 -2.83
N TYR A 232 11.39 -15.63 -3.34
CA TYR A 232 10.25 -16.43 -2.89
C TYR A 232 10.08 -17.74 -3.67
N LYS A 233 9.23 -18.65 -3.19
CA LYS A 233 8.94 -19.93 -3.86
C LYS A 233 8.20 -19.73 -5.18
N ALA A 234 8.68 -20.41 -6.22
CA ALA A 234 8.07 -20.36 -7.55
C ALA A 234 6.74 -21.12 -7.61
N ASN A 235 5.91 -20.76 -8.61
CA ASN A 235 4.75 -21.54 -9.00
C ASN A 235 5.14 -22.80 -9.82
N GLN A 236 4.15 -23.59 -10.22
CA GLN A 236 4.31 -24.89 -10.87
C GLN A 236 4.87 -24.80 -12.30
N PHE A 237 4.90 -23.62 -12.91
CA PHE A 237 5.62 -23.33 -14.17
C PHE A 237 7.02 -22.72 -13.93
N GLY A 238 7.45 -22.62 -12.68
CA GLY A 238 8.78 -22.14 -12.28
C GLY A 238 8.92 -20.62 -12.24
N LEU A 239 7.81 -19.87 -12.31
CA LEU A 239 7.78 -18.42 -12.23
C LEU A 239 7.79 -17.95 -10.78
N HIS A 240 8.55 -16.91 -10.47
CA HIS A 240 8.57 -16.25 -9.17
C HIS A 240 7.86 -14.90 -9.25
N ASP A 241 7.51 -14.37 -8.07
CA ASP A 241 7.06 -12.99 -7.90
C ASP A 241 5.80 -12.68 -8.76
N VAL A 242 4.96 -13.69 -9.00
CA VAL A 242 3.67 -13.57 -9.74
C VAL A 242 2.49 -13.28 -8.81
N VAL A 243 2.74 -13.25 -7.50
CA VAL A 243 1.87 -12.66 -6.49
C VAL A 243 2.71 -11.59 -5.81
N SER A 244 2.32 -10.34 -5.99
CA SER A 244 2.98 -9.16 -5.44
C SER A 244 4.47 -9.02 -5.85
N ASN A 245 5.30 -8.42 -4.99
CA ASN A 245 6.55 -7.72 -5.33
C ASN A 245 6.28 -6.39 -6.05
N VAL A 246 6.18 -6.32 -7.39
CA VAL A 246 5.68 -5.10 -8.07
C VAL A 246 4.51 -5.36 -9.04
N LEU A 247 3.69 -4.32 -9.23
CA LEU A 247 2.50 -4.39 -10.09
C LEU A 247 2.94 -4.52 -11.56
N GLU A 248 2.44 -5.52 -12.26
CA GLU A 248 2.91 -5.85 -13.60
C GLU A 248 2.10 -5.19 -14.71
N MET A 249 2.78 -4.48 -15.62
CA MET A 249 2.23 -3.91 -16.83
C MET A 249 2.10 -4.94 -17.97
N LEU A 250 0.91 -5.00 -18.59
CA LEU A 250 0.56 -5.98 -19.61
C LEU A 250 0.35 -5.35 -20.99
N ALA A 251 0.22 -6.17 -22.03
CA ALA A 251 -0.04 -5.71 -23.39
C ALA A 251 -1.44 -5.06 -23.55
N ASP A 252 -2.44 -5.59 -22.85
CA ASP A 252 -3.86 -5.30 -23.04
C ASP A 252 -4.27 -3.87 -22.66
N CYS A 253 -5.20 -3.32 -23.43
CA CYS A 253 -6.01 -2.17 -23.02
C CYS A 253 -7.01 -2.60 -21.94
N ARG A 254 -7.33 -1.71 -21.00
CA ARG A 254 -8.23 -2.08 -19.91
C ARG A 254 -9.69 -2.17 -20.41
N SER A 255 -10.22 -3.38 -20.46
CA SER A 255 -11.66 -3.62 -20.61
C SER A 255 -12.40 -3.44 -19.29
N VAL A 256 -13.70 -3.08 -19.33
CA VAL A 256 -14.55 -2.99 -18.13
C VAL A 256 -14.61 -4.36 -17.43
N ASP A 257 -14.98 -5.38 -18.20
CA ASP A 257 -15.19 -6.78 -17.82
C ASP A 257 -14.56 -7.73 -18.87
N TYR A 258 -14.90 -9.01 -18.85
CA TYR A 258 -14.48 -9.99 -19.87
C TYR A 258 -15.54 -10.29 -20.94
N SER A 259 -16.66 -9.55 -21.00
CA SER A 259 -17.77 -9.88 -21.92
C SER A 259 -17.41 -9.74 -23.40
N ASN A 260 -16.29 -9.05 -23.71
CA ASN A 260 -15.83 -8.76 -25.08
C ASN A 260 -14.31 -8.97 -25.28
N THR A 261 -13.62 -9.71 -24.40
CA THR A 261 -12.18 -9.97 -24.51
C THR A 261 -11.86 -11.24 -25.34
N PRO A 262 -10.63 -11.36 -25.91
CA PRO A 262 -10.25 -12.53 -26.71
C PRO A 262 -10.18 -13.83 -25.88
N ILE A 263 -10.47 -14.96 -26.53
CA ILE A 263 -10.49 -16.30 -25.90
C ILE A 263 -9.41 -17.25 -26.47
N ASP A 264 -8.46 -16.71 -27.22
CA ASP A 264 -7.33 -17.37 -27.89
C ASP A 264 -5.96 -16.95 -27.31
N GLY A 265 -5.97 -16.26 -26.16
CA GLY A 265 -4.78 -15.77 -25.47
C GLY A 265 -4.20 -14.47 -26.05
N SER A 266 -4.75 -13.95 -27.15
CA SER A 266 -4.35 -12.65 -27.70
C SER A 266 -4.77 -11.48 -26.79
N ALA A 267 -4.06 -10.36 -26.90
CA ALA A 267 -4.34 -9.18 -26.08
C ALA A 267 -5.61 -8.46 -26.57
N PHE A 268 -6.44 -7.99 -25.63
CA PHE A 268 -7.49 -7.03 -25.93
C PHE A 268 -6.87 -5.67 -26.32
N ILE A 269 -7.10 -5.24 -27.56
CA ILE A 269 -6.61 -3.96 -28.10
C ILE A 269 -7.80 -3.09 -28.51
N ASP A 270 -7.83 -1.86 -28.00
CA ASP A 270 -8.79 -0.81 -28.38
C ASP A 270 -8.03 0.35 -29.04
N GLU A 271 -8.66 1.04 -30.00
CA GLU A 271 -8.14 2.29 -30.57
C GLU A 271 -8.13 3.44 -29.54
N LYS A 272 -8.98 3.35 -28.50
CA LYS A 272 -9.14 4.34 -27.41
C LYS A 272 -8.60 3.79 -26.09
N CYS A 273 -7.34 3.37 -26.12
CA CYS A 273 -6.66 2.79 -24.97
C CYS A 273 -6.31 3.85 -23.89
N GLU A 274 -7.28 4.24 -23.06
CA GLU A 274 -7.07 5.23 -21.98
C GLU A 274 -6.19 4.70 -20.84
N SER A 275 -6.20 3.39 -20.61
CA SER A 275 -5.35 2.71 -19.63
C SER A 275 -5.04 1.27 -20.06
N ARG A 276 -3.97 0.72 -19.49
CA ARG A 276 -3.50 -0.66 -19.72
C ARG A 276 -3.85 -1.53 -18.53
N SER A 277 -4.17 -2.80 -18.76
CA SER A 277 -4.40 -3.78 -17.69
C SER A 277 -3.12 -4.04 -16.90
N THR A 278 -3.27 -4.28 -15.59
CA THR A 278 -2.17 -4.65 -14.71
C THR A 278 -2.54 -5.78 -13.74
N ARG A 279 -1.54 -6.52 -13.23
CA ARG A 279 -1.70 -7.72 -12.39
C ARG A 279 -0.63 -7.83 -11.29
N GLY A 280 -0.71 -8.87 -10.47
CA GLY A 280 0.27 -9.19 -9.41
C GLY A 280 -0.04 -8.57 -8.04
N GLY A 281 -0.31 -7.26 -8.00
CA GLY A 281 -0.26 -6.49 -6.76
C GLY A 281 1.17 -5.98 -6.48
N SER A 282 1.45 -5.46 -5.29
CA SER A 282 2.81 -5.00 -4.94
C SER A 282 3.06 -4.94 -3.43
N TRP A 283 4.35 -4.92 -3.06
CA TRP A 283 4.87 -5.14 -1.70
C TRP A 283 4.22 -4.30 -0.58
N HIS A 284 3.63 -3.16 -0.88
CA HIS A 284 2.99 -2.29 0.12
C HIS A 284 1.47 -2.49 0.24
N TRP A 285 0.93 -3.57 -0.34
CA TRP A 285 -0.47 -3.97 -0.22
C TRP A 285 -0.63 -5.36 0.39
N SER A 286 -1.84 -5.61 0.90
CA SER A 286 -2.35 -6.96 1.07
C SER A 286 -2.35 -7.69 -0.28
N HIS A 287 -1.88 -8.93 -0.26
CA HIS A 287 -1.83 -9.84 -1.40
C HIS A 287 -3.22 -10.11 -2.01
N SER A 288 -3.31 -9.99 -3.33
CA SER A 288 -4.57 -10.13 -4.07
C SER A 288 -4.70 -11.48 -4.76
N PRO A 289 -5.91 -12.06 -4.86
CA PRO A 289 -6.17 -13.23 -5.70
C PRO A 289 -5.69 -13.02 -7.14
N LEU A 290 -5.21 -14.09 -7.78
CA LEU A 290 -4.67 -14.08 -9.15
C LEU A 290 -5.66 -13.53 -10.18
N ALA A 291 -6.97 -13.64 -9.92
CA ALA A 291 -8.04 -13.10 -10.77
C ALA A 291 -8.24 -11.57 -10.65
N GLN A 292 -7.63 -10.89 -9.67
CA GLN A 292 -7.78 -9.45 -9.50
C GLN A 292 -7.13 -8.70 -10.67
N ARG A 293 -7.83 -7.69 -11.20
CA ARG A 293 -7.41 -6.87 -12.33
C ARG A 293 -7.18 -5.41 -11.93
N GLY A 294 -5.95 -4.93 -12.04
CA GLY A 294 -5.62 -3.50 -11.96
C GLY A 294 -5.72 -2.79 -13.32
N SER A 295 -5.41 -1.49 -13.33
CA SER A 295 -5.15 -0.72 -14.54
C SER A 295 -4.40 0.57 -14.24
N ILE A 296 -3.52 1.01 -15.15
CA ILE A 296 -2.85 2.31 -15.08
C ILE A 296 -2.95 3.08 -16.40
N PRO A 297 -3.06 4.43 -16.40
CA PRO A 297 -2.82 5.25 -17.59
C PRO A 297 -1.44 4.94 -18.18
N GLU A 298 -1.29 4.97 -19.51
CA GLU A 298 -0.02 4.54 -20.13
C GLU A 298 1.19 5.37 -19.68
N ASP A 299 1.00 6.66 -19.41
CA ASP A 299 2.02 7.63 -19.00
C ASP A 299 2.28 7.66 -17.49
N PHE A 300 1.55 6.87 -16.70
CA PHE A 300 1.71 6.78 -15.25
C PHE A 300 3.10 6.24 -14.87
N SER A 301 3.62 6.68 -13.72
CA SER A 301 4.87 6.15 -13.17
C SER A 301 4.86 6.23 -11.65
N GLY A 302 4.69 5.08 -11.00
CA GLY A 302 4.84 4.93 -9.56
C GLY A 302 6.10 4.14 -9.19
N GLY A 303 6.43 4.14 -7.89
CA GLY A 303 7.57 3.41 -7.33
C GLY A 303 7.30 1.93 -7.06
N VAL A 304 6.19 1.39 -7.57
CA VAL A 304 5.65 0.06 -7.21
C VAL A 304 5.11 -0.70 -8.43
N ASP A 305 5.41 -0.20 -9.63
CA ASP A 305 4.84 -0.61 -10.91
C ASP A 305 5.99 -0.95 -11.88
N GLY A 306 6.04 -2.20 -12.32
CA GLY A 306 7.08 -2.77 -13.19
C GLY A 306 6.48 -3.72 -14.23
N PHE A 307 7.24 -4.70 -14.69
CA PHE A 307 6.79 -5.66 -15.71
C PHE A 307 7.72 -6.89 -15.82
N ARG A 308 7.20 -7.99 -16.38
CA ARG A 308 8.01 -9.06 -16.99
C ARG A 308 7.76 -9.17 -18.50
N LEU A 309 8.56 -10.00 -19.18
CA LEU A 309 8.41 -10.25 -20.61
C LEU A 309 7.62 -11.52 -20.92
N ALA A 310 6.96 -11.53 -22.08
CA ALA A 310 6.64 -12.73 -22.84
C ALA A 310 7.52 -12.85 -24.09
N LEU A 311 7.62 -14.07 -24.62
CA LEU A 311 8.33 -14.44 -25.83
C LEU A 311 7.51 -15.52 -26.56
N ASP A 312 7.24 -15.33 -27.84
CA ASP A 312 6.53 -16.35 -28.63
C ASP A 312 7.40 -17.60 -28.83
N GLY A 313 6.86 -18.77 -28.49
CA GLY A 313 7.56 -20.05 -28.55
C GLY A 313 8.46 -20.36 -27.34
N LYS A 314 9.49 -21.19 -27.55
CA LYS A 314 10.27 -21.82 -26.46
C LYS A 314 11.41 -20.95 -25.92
N ALA A 315 11.73 -21.18 -24.65
CA ALA A 315 12.76 -20.46 -23.92
C ALA A 315 14.13 -20.65 -24.59
N PRO A 316 14.85 -19.56 -24.91
CA PRO A 316 16.13 -19.64 -25.60
C PRO A 316 17.22 -20.17 -24.66
N LYS A 317 18.25 -20.80 -25.24
CA LYS A 317 19.48 -21.10 -24.50
C LYS A 317 20.12 -19.78 -24.05
N LEU A 318 20.44 -19.68 -22.76
CA LEU A 318 21.02 -18.46 -22.16
C LEU A 318 22.30 -18.00 -22.89
N SER A 319 22.35 -16.71 -23.23
CA SER A 319 23.51 -16.05 -23.82
C SER A 319 24.72 -16.01 -22.85
N SER A 320 25.89 -15.62 -23.36
CA SER A 320 27.08 -15.36 -22.54
C SER A 320 26.80 -14.30 -21.46
N ALA A 321 25.98 -13.29 -21.76
CA ALA A 321 25.57 -12.27 -20.80
C ALA A 321 24.53 -12.77 -19.79
N SER A 322 23.46 -13.45 -20.23
CA SER A 322 22.43 -13.98 -19.31
C SER A 322 22.99 -15.00 -18.31
N LYS A 323 24.02 -15.76 -18.68
CA LYS A 323 24.76 -16.63 -17.74
C LYS A 323 25.54 -15.83 -16.69
N LYS A 324 26.25 -14.76 -17.10
CA LYS A 324 26.97 -13.85 -16.18
C LYS A 324 26.00 -13.12 -15.25
N PHE A 325 24.84 -12.70 -15.76
CA PHE A 325 23.75 -12.12 -14.99
C PHE A 325 23.21 -13.10 -13.94
N LEU A 326 22.79 -14.29 -14.36
CA LEU A 326 22.23 -15.31 -13.46
C LEU A 326 23.22 -15.69 -12.34
N ALA A 327 24.52 -15.77 -12.62
CA ALA A 327 25.54 -16.00 -11.60
C ALA A 327 25.62 -14.87 -10.56
N ARG A 328 25.54 -13.59 -10.99
CA ARG A 328 25.50 -12.43 -10.09
C ARG A 328 24.20 -12.37 -9.28
N LEU A 329 23.05 -12.61 -9.92
CA LEU A 329 21.73 -12.68 -9.27
C LEU A 329 21.72 -13.77 -8.19
N THR A 330 22.20 -14.99 -8.52
CA THR A 330 22.30 -16.10 -7.56
C THR A 330 23.19 -15.74 -6.37
N PHE A 331 24.31 -15.04 -6.60
CA PHE A 331 25.17 -14.57 -5.51
C PHE A 331 24.49 -13.49 -4.65
N ALA A 332 23.74 -12.57 -5.25
CA ALA A 332 23.00 -11.53 -4.54
C ALA A 332 21.89 -12.14 -3.66
N GLN A 333 21.08 -13.04 -4.22
CA GLN A 333 20.09 -13.85 -3.50
C GLN A 333 20.73 -14.59 -2.31
N GLN A 334 21.93 -15.16 -2.48
CA GLN A 334 22.66 -15.85 -1.41
C GLN A 334 23.24 -14.93 -0.32
N GLN A 335 23.44 -13.63 -0.55
CA GLN A 335 23.78 -12.70 0.54
C GLN A 335 22.52 -12.14 1.22
N GLU A 336 21.47 -11.88 0.44
CA GLU A 336 20.18 -11.44 0.96
C GLU A 336 19.53 -12.52 1.84
N GLN A 337 19.56 -13.80 1.44
CA GLN A 337 19.09 -14.88 2.29
C GLN A 337 19.83 -14.90 3.64
N LYS A 338 21.16 -14.76 3.65
CA LYS A 338 21.94 -14.68 4.90
C LYS A 338 21.62 -13.46 5.76
N ARG A 339 21.09 -12.38 5.18
CA ARG A 339 20.59 -11.22 5.94
C ARG A 339 19.25 -11.55 6.60
N ARG A 340 18.38 -12.31 5.92
CA ARG A 340 17.11 -12.82 6.46
C ARG A 340 17.35 -13.86 7.56
N ASP A 341 18.25 -14.82 7.32
CA ASP A 341 18.63 -15.90 8.25
C ASP A 341 19.17 -15.42 9.61
N ILE A 342 19.57 -14.15 9.73
CA ILE A 342 20.07 -13.51 10.97
C ILE A 342 19.16 -12.40 11.50
N GLN A 343 18.01 -12.16 10.88
CA GLN A 343 17.02 -11.20 11.36
C GLN A 343 16.37 -11.77 12.65
N PRO A 344 16.39 -11.05 13.78
CA PRO A 344 15.69 -11.51 14.97
C PRO A 344 14.18 -11.49 14.74
N ALA A 345 13.47 -12.37 15.46
CA ALA A 345 12.01 -12.38 15.47
C ALA A 345 11.47 -11.10 16.12
N PHE A 346 10.29 -10.66 15.67
CA PHE A 346 9.58 -9.56 16.32
C PHE A 346 9.17 -9.93 17.76
N PRO A 347 9.18 -8.97 18.69
CA PRO A 347 8.67 -9.20 20.04
C PRO A 347 7.14 -9.38 20.02
N ASP A 348 6.63 -10.10 21.02
CA ASP A 348 5.21 -10.32 21.24
C ASP A 348 4.48 -9.00 21.52
N ALA A 349 3.23 -8.91 21.07
CA ALA A 349 2.36 -7.76 21.36
C ALA A 349 2.12 -7.62 22.87
N VAL A 350 2.09 -6.38 23.37
CA VAL A 350 1.86 -6.12 24.79
C VAL A 350 0.45 -6.55 25.22
N SER A 351 0.35 -7.16 26.40
CA SER A 351 -0.90 -7.73 26.90
C SER A 351 -1.59 -6.82 27.92
N ASN A 352 -2.89 -7.08 28.12
CA ASN A 352 -3.73 -6.44 29.14
C ASN A 352 -3.67 -4.90 29.14
N VAL A 353 -3.63 -4.30 27.94
CA VAL A 353 -3.62 -2.85 27.75
C VAL A 353 -4.95 -2.26 28.25
N LYS A 354 -4.85 -1.24 29.11
CA LYS A 354 -5.96 -0.57 29.79
C LYS A 354 -5.79 0.94 29.66
N ILE A 355 -6.90 1.64 29.54
CA ILE A 355 -6.96 3.10 29.53
C ILE A 355 -7.72 3.61 30.76
N GLN A 356 -7.30 4.75 31.30
CA GLN A 356 -8.00 5.50 32.34
C GLN A 356 -8.06 6.96 31.89
N GLN A 357 -9.25 7.55 31.87
CA GLN A 357 -9.50 8.90 31.39
C GLN A 357 -10.25 9.68 32.47
N ASP A 358 -9.73 10.86 32.82
CA ASP A 358 -10.40 11.82 33.69
C ASP A 358 -10.64 13.15 32.93
N ASP A 359 -11.04 14.21 33.62
CA ASP A 359 -11.32 15.52 32.99
C ASP A 359 -10.08 16.27 32.52
N LYS A 360 -8.88 15.82 32.91
CA LYS A 360 -7.59 16.47 32.67
C LYS A 360 -6.58 15.56 31.98
N THR A 361 -6.61 14.24 32.20
CA THR A 361 -5.58 13.31 31.71
C THR A 361 -6.16 12.05 31.05
N VAL A 362 -5.33 11.47 30.19
CA VAL A 362 -5.47 10.10 29.68
C VAL A 362 -4.23 9.33 30.13
N THR A 363 -4.43 8.20 30.79
CA THR A 363 -3.39 7.22 31.15
C THR A 363 -3.61 5.95 30.33
N ILE A 364 -2.56 5.45 29.69
CA ILE A 364 -2.50 4.10 29.14
C ILE A 364 -1.53 3.28 29.99
N SER A 365 -1.89 2.04 30.30
CA SER A 365 -1.07 1.10 31.07
C SER A 365 -1.20 -0.31 30.53
N TRP A 366 -0.11 -1.06 30.51
CA TRP A 366 -0.05 -2.43 30.00
C TRP A 366 0.71 -3.33 30.99
N ASP A 367 0.60 -4.64 30.79
CA ASP A 367 1.43 -5.58 31.54
C ASP A 367 2.82 -5.66 30.86
N LYS A 368 3.87 -5.98 31.64
CA LYS A 368 5.24 -6.06 31.13
C LYS A 368 5.36 -7.26 30.18
N ASN A 369 6.02 -7.11 29.03
CA ASN A 369 6.44 -8.26 28.23
C ASN A 369 7.56 -9.00 28.98
N GLU A 370 7.52 -10.34 28.99
CA GLU A 370 8.45 -11.22 29.71
C GLU A 370 9.56 -11.81 28.83
N GLN A 371 9.58 -11.51 27.53
CA GLN A 371 10.72 -11.74 26.65
C GLN A 371 11.95 -10.95 27.14
N GLU A 372 13.10 -11.60 27.26
CA GLU A 372 14.32 -11.02 27.88
C GLU A 372 14.98 -9.93 27.02
N ASP A 373 14.70 -9.91 25.72
CA ASP A 373 15.25 -8.99 24.72
C ASP A 373 14.41 -7.72 24.50
N VAL A 374 13.25 -7.58 25.15
CA VAL A 374 12.41 -6.38 25.04
C VAL A 374 13.04 -5.21 25.81
N GLU A 375 13.69 -4.32 25.05
CA GLU A 375 14.43 -3.16 25.54
C GLU A 375 13.52 -2.03 26.02
N SER A 376 12.38 -1.81 25.35
CA SER A 376 11.47 -0.70 25.62
C SER A 376 10.08 -0.85 24.98
N TYR A 377 9.24 0.17 25.16
CA TYR A 377 7.94 0.31 24.51
C TYR A 377 7.83 1.62 23.72
N ARG A 378 6.98 1.62 22.70
CA ARG A 378 6.49 2.83 22.01
C ARG A 378 4.98 2.97 22.22
N VAL A 379 4.50 4.21 22.29
CA VAL A 379 3.07 4.56 22.36
C VAL A 379 2.72 5.45 21.17
N TYR A 380 1.62 5.09 20.53
CA TYR A 380 1.06 5.74 19.35
C TYR A 380 -0.38 6.18 19.62
N ARG A 381 -0.85 7.15 18.84
CA ARG A 381 -2.26 7.57 18.79
C ARG A 381 -2.59 8.13 17.41
N ASN A 382 -3.84 8.04 16.97
CA ASN A 382 -4.30 8.70 15.76
C ASN A 382 -4.59 10.21 15.97
N GLU A 383 -4.73 10.96 14.86
CA GLU A 383 -5.25 12.35 14.88
C GLU A 383 -6.77 12.40 15.05
N VAL A 384 -7.46 11.38 14.56
CA VAL A 384 -8.92 11.19 14.59
C VAL A 384 -9.20 9.68 14.58
N THR A 385 -10.32 9.25 15.19
CA THR A 385 -10.72 7.82 15.24
C THR A 385 -10.69 7.18 13.86
N GLY A 386 -10.13 5.96 13.77
CA GLY A 386 -9.96 5.25 12.49
C GLY A 386 -8.93 5.85 11.52
N GLY A 387 -8.16 6.85 11.94
CA GLY A 387 -7.00 7.33 11.21
C GLY A 387 -5.71 6.56 11.52
N MET A 388 -4.68 6.75 10.68
CA MET A 388 -3.34 6.19 10.89
C MET A 388 -2.74 6.60 12.25
N PHE A 389 -2.04 5.66 12.88
CA PHE A 389 -1.26 5.91 14.09
C PHE A 389 -0.06 6.83 13.87
N LYS A 390 0.22 7.70 14.85
CA LYS A 390 1.40 8.57 14.95
C LYS A 390 2.12 8.33 16.28
N LEU A 391 3.44 8.32 16.24
CA LEU A 391 4.28 8.10 17.43
C LEU A 391 4.15 9.27 18.43
N LEU A 392 3.74 8.97 19.66
CA LEU A 392 3.71 9.94 20.78
C LEU A 392 4.94 9.82 21.68
N ALA A 393 5.38 8.60 21.96
CA ALA A 393 6.49 8.32 22.87
C ALA A 393 7.24 7.05 22.46
N THR A 394 8.56 7.05 22.70
CA THR A 394 9.47 5.93 22.41
C THR A 394 10.45 5.76 23.57
N ASN A 395 11.15 4.63 23.60
CA ASN A 395 12.18 4.30 24.59
C ASN A 395 11.62 4.28 26.02
N LEU A 396 10.33 3.95 26.18
CA LEU A 396 9.68 3.85 27.48
C LEU A 396 10.11 2.54 28.16
N THR A 397 10.62 2.61 29.38
CA THR A 397 10.95 1.44 30.21
C THR A 397 9.89 1.15 31.28
N THR A 398 8.92 2.04 31.45
CA THR A 398 7.76 1.87 32.34
C THR A 398 6.52 1.43 31.57
N THR A 399 5.73 0.50 32.11
CA THR A 399 4.51 -0.02 31.46
C THR A 399 3.28 0.91 31.61
N ARG A 400 3.53 2.22 31.60
CA ARG A 400 2.53 3.28 31.73
C ARG A 400 2.98 4.52 30.95
N PHE A 401 2.01 5.16 30.28
CA PHE A 401 2.12 6.48 29.67
C PHE A 401 0.95 7.36 30.14
N THR A 402 1.14 8.68 30.21
CA THR A 402 0.09 9.62 30.64
C THR A 402 0.28 10.96 29.95
N GLU A 403 -0.81 11.50 29.38
CA GLU A 403 -0.83 12.82 28.72
C GLU A 403 -2.10 13.62 29.07
N PRO A 404 -2.20 14.92 28.72
CA PRO A 404 -3.41 15.70 28.90
C PRO A 404 -4.57 15.23 28.01
N LYS A 405 -5.80 15.31 28.52
CA LYS A 405 -7.01 15.09 27.71
C LYS A 405 -7.18 16.25 26.72
N MET A 406 -7.19 15.94 25.42
CA MET A 406 -7.13 16.95 24.36
C MET A 406 -8.48 17.55 23.93
N GLY A 407 -9.63 16.93 24.27
CA GLY A 407 -10.94 17.46 23.86
C GLY A 407 -12.10 16.49 24.05
N LEU A 408 -13.13 16.65 23.19
CA LEU A 408 -14.35 15.83 23.15
C LEU A 408 -14.25 14.64 22.18
N MET A 409 -13.27 14.61 21.26
CA MET A 409 -13.08 13.52 20.31
C MET A 409 -12.74 12.19 21.01
N LYS A 410 -13.15 11.09 20.36
CA LYS A 410 -12.56 9.77 20.60
C LYS A 410 -11.19 9.69 19.91
N TYR A 411 -10.20 9.13 20.62
CA TYR A 411 -8.89 8.80 20.09
C TYR A 411 -8.59 7.32 20.34
N ASP A 412 -7.97 6.66 19.37
CA ASP A 412 -7.46 5.31 19.52
C ASP A 412 -5.95 5.38 19.78
N TYR A 413 -5.48 4.54 20.71
CA TYR A 413 -4.09 4.41 21.11
C TYR A 413 -3.59 3.02 20.84
N ALA A 414 -2.31 2.93 20.47
CA ALA A 414 -1.61 1.66 20.35
C ALA A 414 -0.30 1.67 21.13
N VAL A 415 0.07 0.51 21.65
CA VAL A 415 1.32 0.27 22.37
C VAL A 415 2.00 -0.95 21.75
N VAL A 416 3.32 -0.90 21.65
CA VAL A 416 4.15 -1.98 21.10
C VAL A 416 5.36 -2.23 21.99
N ALA A 417 5.77 -3.49 22.08
CA ALA A 417 7.08 -3.88 22.61
C ALA A 417 8.15 -3.62 21.55
N VAL A 418 9.41 -3.41 21.97
CA VAL A 418 10.54 -3.10 21.10
C VAL A 418 11.78 -3.91 21.51
N SER A 419 12.30 -4.69 20.55
CA SER A 419 13.57 -5.43 20.63
C SER A 419 14.40 -5.13 19.39
N PHE A 420 15.72 -4.95 19.50
CA PHE A 420 16.63 -4.77 18.36
C PHE A 420 16.21 -3.64 17.38
N HIS A 421 15.54 -2.61 17.88
CA HIS A 421 14.87 -1.52 17.14
C HIS A 421 13.58 -1.89 16.36
N GLN A 422 13.28 -3.17 16.16
CA GLN A 422 11.99 -3.67 15.66
C GLN A 422 10.91 -3.53 16.74
N GLN A 423 9.63 -3.53 16.33
CA GLN A 423 8.47 -3.45 17.22
C GLN A 423 7.45 -4.56 16.93
N SER A 424 6.68 -4.92 17.97
CA SER A 424 5.57 -5.87 17.90
C SER A 424 4.41 -5.38 17.02
N HIS A 425 3.45 -6.25 16.73
CA HIS A 425 2.10 -5.81 16.32
C HIS A 425 1.51 -4.82 17.34
N TYR A 426 0.64 -3.93 16.86
CA TYR A 426 -0.11 -3.00 17.68
C TYR A 426 -1.11 -3.71 18.60
N SER A 427 -1.09 -3.36 19.89
CA SER A 427 -2.28 -3.48 20.75
C SER A 427 -3.24 -2.31 20.47
N GLU A 428 -4.52 -2.41 20.80
CA GLU A 428 -5.45 -1.28 20.73
C GLU A 428 -6.14 -0.95 22.05
N VAL A 429 -6.34 0.35 22.32
CA VAL A 429 -7.29 0.84 23.33
C VAL A 429 -7.77 2.27 22.99
N SER A 430 -9.06 2.57 23.16
CA SER A 430 -9.63 3.89 22.82
C SER A 430 -10.07 4.70 24.05
N THR A 431 -10.03 6.03 23.97
CA THR A 431 -10.76 6.89 24.91
C THR A 431 -12.27 6.80 24.70
N GLN A 432 -13.03 7.35 25.64
CA GLN A 432 -14.42 7.72 25.42
C GLN A 432 -14.51 9.15 24.88
N ALA A 433 -15.47 9.40 24.00
CA ALA A 433 -15.85 10.74 23.57
C ALA A 433 -16.42 11.55 24.74
N GLY A 434 -16.39 12.88 24.62
CA GLY A 434 -16.93 13.80 25.61
C GLY A 434 -18.44 14.02 25.46
N TRP A 435 -19.05 14.53 26.53
CA TRP A 435 -20.43 15.02 26.51
C TRP A 435 -20.45 16.46 25.98
N ILE A 436 -21.19 16.70 24.91
CA ILE A 436 -21.23 18.00 24.22
C ILE A 436 -22.35 18.86 24.83
N GLU A 437 -22.06 20.08 25.27
CA GLU A 437 -23.07 20.97 25.86
C GLU A 437 -24.02 21.55 24.79
N ILE A 438 -25.34 21.44 25.03
CA ILE A 438 -26.40 21.84 24.08
C ILE A 438 -27.39 22.81 24.76
N PRO A 439 -27.78 23.96 24.15
CA PRO A 439 -27.68 24.31 22.73
C PRO A 439 -26.26 24.62 22.23
N GLY A 440 -25.94 24.16 21.04
CA GLY A 440 -24.59 24.28 20.47
C GLY A 440 -24.42 23.61 19.11
N ARG A 441 -23.16 23.56 18.67
CA ARG A 441 -22.69 22.83 17.49
C ARG A 441 -22.05 21.51 17.92
N VAL A 442 -22.07 20.54 17.01
CA VAL A 442 -21.58 19.17 17.15
C VAL A 442 -20.81 18.84 15.87
N GLU A 443 -19.49 18.78 15.95
CA GLU A 443 -18.63 18.40 14.80
C GLU A 443 -18.73 16.88 14.54
N ALA A 444 -18.44 16.44 13.31
CA ALA A 444 -18.44 15.02 12.94
C ALA A 444 -17.52 14.17 13.86
N GLU A 445 -16.31 14.65 14.12
CA GLU A 445 -15.30 13.99 14.96
C GLU A 445 -15.68 13.86 16.45
N TRP A 446 -16.82 14.41 16.91
CA TRP A 446 -17.31 14.27 18.29
C TRP A 446 -18.35 13.15 18.46
N ALA A 447 -18.59 12.32 17.44
CA ALA A 447 -19.37 11.11 17.59
C ALA A 447 -18.70 10.15 18.61
N ALA A 448 -19.50 9.57 19.50
CA ALA A 448 -19.06 8.51 20.41
C ALA A 448 -18.95 7.15 19.70
N GLU A 449 -19.80 6.94 18.70
CA GLU A 449 -19.87 5.72 17.88
C GLU A 449 -20.15 6.12 16.42
N SER A 450 -19.48 5.47 15.47
CA SER A 450 -19.72 5.63 14.04
C SER A 450 -19.55 4.30 13.29
N SER A 451 -20.29 4.11 12.18
CA SER A 451 -20.21 2.91 11.33
C SER A 451 -20.43 3.23 9.85
N ASP A 452 -20.01 2.33 8.95
CA ASP A 452 -20.22 2.42 7.48
C ASP A 452 -19.78 3.79 6.90
N SER A 453 -18.66 4.29 7.42
CA SER A 453 -18.13 5.64 7.17
C SER A 453 -16.68 5.78 7.65
N SER A 454 -15.99 6.81 7.19
CA SER A 454 -14.68 7.25 7.67
C SER A 454 -14.66 8.77 7.93
N LEU A 455 -13.76 9.21 8.82
CA LEU A 455 -13.48 10.61 9.09
C LEU A 455 -12.25 11.08 8.31
N THR A 456 -12.37 12.22 7.63
CA THR A 456 -11.28 12.89 6.92
C THR A 456 -11.45 14.40 7.01
N ARG A 457 -10.39 15.17 6.78
CA ARG A 457 -10.41 16.63 6.87
C ARG A 457 -11.41 17.19 5.86
N THR A 458 -12.27 18.11 6.30
CA THR A 458 -13.31 18.67 5.44
C THR A 458 -12.71 19.52 4.31
N SER A 459 -13.45 19.65 3.20
CA SER A 459 -13.15 20.61 2.12
C SER A 459 -14.06 21.84 2.15
N ASP A 460 -14.77 22.02 3.26
CA ASP A 460 -15.59 23.19 3.59
C ASP A 460 -14.68 24.27 4.19
N ASP A 461 -15.07 25.55 4.11
CA ASP A 461 -14.32 26.66 4.72
C ASP A 461 -14.46 26.69 6.27
N ASP A 462 -15.28 25.80 6.83
CA ASP A 462 -15.70 25.73 8.23
C ASP A 462 -15.83 24.27 8.68
N GLY A 463 -15.24 23.92 9.83
CA GLY A 463 -15.19 22.55 10.37
C GLY A 463 -13.77 21.96 10.43
N GLY A 464 -13.63 20.81 11.10
CA GLY A 464 -12.38 20.08 11.19
C GLY A 464 -12.36 18.86 10.27
N TYR A 465 -13.24 17.91 10.56
CA TYR A 465 -13.41 16.67 9.80
C TYR A 465 -14.85 16.52 9.32
N ASN A 466 -15.07 15.62 8.35
CA ASN A 466 -16.40 15.21 7.92
C ASN A 466 -16.48 13.69 7.80
N PHE A 467 -17.67 13.13 8.01
CA PHE A 467 -17.99 11.75 7.65
C PHE A 467 -18.16 11.62 6.13
N THR A 468 -17.57 10.58 5.56
CA THR A 468 -17.64 10.19 4.14
C THR A 468 -17.34 8.70 3.99
N GLY A 469 -17.12 8.25 2.77
CA GLY A 469 -16.66 6.93 2.35
C GLY A 469 -16.40 6.94 0.85
N ILE A 470 -16.35 5.76 0.22
CA ILE A 470 -16.27 5.63 -1.24
C ILE A 470 -17.61 6.07 -1.84
N GLY A 471 -17.65 7.28 -2.41
CA GLY A 471 -18.91 7.89 -2.87
C GLY A 471 -19.77 8.43 -1.72
N GLY A 472 -19.16 9.09 -0.73
CA GLY A 472 -19.85 9.55 0.47
C GLY A 472 -20.04 8.44 1.49
N ILE A 473 -20.77 8.71 2.58
CA ILE A 473 -21.07 7.72 3.62
C ILE A 473 -21.89 6.55 3.03
N GLY A 474 -21.80 5.39 3.66
CA GLY A 474 -22.59 4.23 3.27
C GLY A 474 -24.08 4.35 3.61
N ALA A 475 -24.87 3.42 3.08
CA ALA A 475 -26.32 3.53 3.05
C ALA A 475 -26.99 3.27 4.42
N GLU A 476 -26.31 2.57 5.34
CA GLU A 476 -26.83 2.21 6.68
C GLU A 476 -25.96 2.82 7.80
N ALA A 477 -25.09 3.78 7.43
CA ALA A 477 -24.18 4.50 8.33
C ALA A 477 -24.89 5.15 9.51
N GLN A 478 -24.28 5.05 10.69
CA GLN A 478 -24.82 5.55 11.94
C GLN A 478 -23.79 6.41 12.66
N PHE A 479 -24.25 7.48 13.31
CA PHE A 479 -23.44 8.42 14.07
C PHE A 479 -24.15 8.73 15.39
N THR A 480 -23.61 8.26 16.53
CA THR A 480 -24.19 8.49 17.87
C THR A 480 -23.41 9.58 18.59
N TYR A 481 -24.09 10.66 18.98
CA TYR A 481 -23.54 11.77 19.75
C TYR A 481 -24.05 11.75 21.20
N GLN A 482 -23.16 11.99 22.16
CA GLN A 482 -23.48 12.12 23.59
C GLN A 482 -23.58 13.60 23.95
N ILE A 483 -24.74 14.05 24.42
CA ILE A 483 -25.03 15.48 24.65
C ILE A 483 -25.52 15.76 26.09
N GLU A 484 -24.98 16.82 26.69
CA GLU A 484 -25.40 17.36 27.99
C GLU A 484 -26.31 18.57 27.74
N VAL A 485 -27.61 18.37 27.90
CA VAL A 485 -28.63 19.35 27.51
C VAL A 485 -28.92 20.26 28.70
N LEU A 486 -28.55 21.54 28.57
CA LEU A 486 -28.57 22.49 29.70
C LEU A 486 -29.99 22.78 30.21
N GLU A 487 -31.00 22.73 29.34
CA GLU A 487 -32.40 22.97 29.67
C GLU A 487 -33.34 22.01 28.93
N ALA A 488 -34.37 21.49 29.59
CA ALA A 488 -35.37 20.69 28.90
C ALA A 488 -36.14 21.54 27.88
N GLY A 489 -36.39 21.02 26.69
CA GLY A 489 -37.01 21.79 25.63
C GLY A 489 -37.00 21.10 24.27
N LEU A 490 -37.62 21.78 23.32
CA LEU A 490 -37.59 21.44 21.90
C LEU A 490 -36.35 22.10 21.28
N TYR A 491 -35.66 21.38 20.39
CA TYR A 491 -34.43 21.82 19.76
C TYR A 491 -34.48 21.58 18.25
N LYS A 492 -34.28 22.65 17.46
CA LYS A 492 -34.17 22.60 16.00
C LYS A 492 -32.82 22.02 15.60
N LEU A 493 -32.85 20.95 14.82
CA LEU A 493 -31.69 20.38 14.15
C LEU A 493 -31.39 21.16 12.86
N ALA A 494 -30.12 21.45 12.61
CA ALA A 494 -29.62 21.84 11.30
C ALA A 494 -28.29 21.13 11.03
N TYR A 495 -28.00 20.79 9.77
CA TYR A 495 -26.87 19.95 9.40
C TYR A 495 -26.13 20.50 8.17
N ARG A 496 -24.79 20.44 8.23
CA ARG A 496 -23.87 20.87 7.18
C ARG A 496 -23.45 19.66 6.37
N VAL A 497 -23.89 19.61 5.12
CA VAL A 497 -23.81 18.42 4.26
C VAL A 497 -23.36 18.77 2.84
N ALA A 498 -22.82 17.78 2.13
CA ALA A 498 -22.49 17.86 0.71
C ALA A 498 -22.95 16.59 -0.02
N THR A 499 -23.62 16.75 -1.16
CA THR A 499 -24.10 15.65 -2.02
C THR A 499 -24.33 16.10 -3.47
N PRO A 500 -24.00 15.26 -4.48
CA PRO A 500 -24.31 15.54 -5.88
C PRO A 500 -25.78 15.34 -6.26
N ARG A 501 -26.65 14.79 -5.38
CA ARG A 501 -28.05 14.47 -5.70
C ARG A 501 -28.97 14.59 -4.49
N ASP A 502 -30.28 14.56 -4.73
CA ASP A 502 -31.23 14.29 -3.66
C ASP A 502 -31.07 12.85 -3.17
N THR A 503 -31.25 12.64 -1.86
CA THR A 503 -31.14 11.35 -1.20
C THR A 503 -32.36 11.09 -0.31
N LYS A 504 -32.50 9.86 0.20
CA LYS A 504 -33.52 9.57 1.25
C LYS A 504 -33.16 10.17 2.62
N GLY A 505 -31.98 10.78 2.77
CA GLY A 505 -31.50 11.38 4.00
C GLY A 505 -31.29 10.36 5.13
N PHE A 506 -31.75 10.69 6.34
CA PHE A 506 -31.47 9.92 7.56
C PHE A 506 -32.61 9.93 8.57
N GLU A 507 -32.74 8.85 9.35
CA GLU A 507 -33.54 8.83 10.57
C GLU A 507 -32.83 9.62 11.67
N VAL A 508 -33.58 10.45 12.39
CA VAL A 508 -33.13 11.07 13.65
C VAL A 508 -33.68 10.26 14.80
N LEU A 509 -32.81 9.77 15.68
CA LEU A 509 -33.17 9.12 16.94
C LEU A 509 -32.69 9.97 18.12
N ALA A 510 -33.48 10.04 19.18
CA ALA A 510 -33.10 10.70 20.44
C ALA A 510 -33.38 9.76 21.62
N ASN A 511 -32.34 9.39 22.37
CA ASN A 511 -32.39 8.34 23.38
C ASN A 511 -33.00 7.04 22.81
N ASP A 512 -32.41 6.55 21.71
CA ASP A 512 -32.73 5.32 20.98
C ASP A 512 -34.17 5.25 20.41
N LYS A 513 -34.86 6.39 20.34
CA LYS A 513 -36.22 6.49 19.80
C LYS A 513 -36.26 7.39 18.58
N LYS A 514 -36.72 6.83 17.46
CA LYS A 514 -36.95 7.58 16.21
C LYS A 514 -37.89 8.75 16.44
N VAL A 515 -37.39 9.95 16.11
CA VAL A 515 -38.09 11.23 16.12
C VAL A 515 -38.77 11.45 14.76
N GLY A 516 -38.06 11.14 13.67
CA GLY A 516 -38.54 11.32 12.30
C GLY A 516 -37.52 10.87 11.25
N VAL A 517 -37.66 11.40 10.03
CA VAL A 517 -36.67 11.31 8.95
C VAL A 517 -36.42 12.72 8.43
N ASP A 518 -35.15 13.10 8.30
CA ASP A 518 -34.70 14.32 7.63
C ASP A 518 -34.20 13.98 6.23
N LEU A 519 -34.47 14.84 5.25
CA LEU A 519 -34.06 14.65 3.85
C LEU A 519 -32.80 15.44 3.54
N VAL A 520 -31.83 14.82 2.88
CA VAL A 520 -30.63 15.51 2.40
C VAL A 520 -30.77 15.78 0.91
N THR A 521 -30.98 17.04 0.55
CA THR A 521 -31.18 17.51 -0.84
C THR A 521 -29.86 17.84 -1.54
N ALA A 522 -29.84 17.80 -2.87
CA ALA A 522 -28.68 18.09 -3.71
C ALA A 522 -28.03 19.44 -3.36
N THR A 523 -26.71 19.44 -3.14
CA THR A 523 -25.95 20.66 -2.80
C THR A 523 -25.11 21.20 -3.96
N GLY A 524 -24.90 20.37 -4.99
CA GLY A 524 -24.12 20.69 -6.20
C GLY A 524 -22.95 19.72 -6.44
N GLY A 525 -22.51 18.99 -5.41
CA GLY A 525 -21.41 18.04 -5.53
C GLY A 525 -20.82 17.63 -4.18
N TYR A 526 -19.80 16.78 -4.21
CA TYR A 526 -19.10 16.27 -3.00
C TYR A 526 -18.22 17.30 -2.27
N HIS A 527 -18.10 18.51 -2.82
CA HIS A 527 -17.34 19.63 -2.25
C HIS A 527 -18.17 20.90 -2.12
N GLU A 528 -19.42 20.89 -2.60
CA GLU A 528 -20.36 22.00 -2.48
C GLU A 528 -21.13 21.83 -1.16
N TRP A 529 -20.72 22.55 -0.12
CA TRP A 529 -21.27 22.38 1.23
C TRP A 529 -22.43 23.35 1.50
N GLN A 530 -23.56 22.81 1.97
CA GLN A 530 -24.75 23.58 2.33
C GLN A 530 -25.28 23.21 3.72
N THR A 531 -25.93 24.16 4.38
CA THR A 531 -26.56 23.95 5.69
C THR A 531 -28.06 23.81 5.52
N GLN A 532 -28.59 22.63 5.78
CA GLN A 532 -30.02 22.30 5.64
C GLN A 532 -30.69 22.33 7.03
N GLN A 533 -31.99 22.65 7.07
CA GLN A 533 -32.79 22.71 8.29
C GLN A 533 -33.60 21.42 8.43
N GLY A 534 -33.67 20.86 9.63
CA GLY A 534 -34.30 19.57 9.88
C GLY A 534 -35.40 19.57 10.93
N LEU A 535 -35.62 18.38 11.48
CA LEU A 535 -36.61 18.09 12.52
C LEU A 535 -36.36 18.89 13.81
N GLU A 536 -37.44 19.04 14.59
CA GLU A 536 -37.35 19.46 15.98
C GLU A 536 -37.30 18.25 16.92
N VAL A 537 -36.28 18.20 17.78
CA VAL A 537 -36.01 17.11 18.72
C VAL A 537 -36.37 17.52 20.14
N GLN A 538 -37.27 16.76 20.79
CA GLN A 538 -37.63 16.99 22.19
C GLN A 538 -36.58 16.34 23.11
N LEU A 539 -35.79 17.18 23.78
CA LEU A 539 -34.72 16.74 24.69
C LEU A 539 -35.10 17.01 26.16
N LYS A 540 -34.55 16.17 27.05
CA LYS A 540 -34.65 16.37 28.51
C LYS A 540 -33.43 17.14 29.00
N LYS A 541 -33.53 17.87 30.12
CA LYS A 541 -32.34 18.39 30.80
C LYS A 541 -31.44 17.24 31.25
N GLY A 542 -30.14 17.38 31.06
CA GLY A 542 -29.13 16.38 31.41
C GLY A 542 -28.60 15.60 30.20
N ARG A 543 -27.99 14.46 30.48
CA ARG A 543 -27.48 13.50 29.48
C ARG A 543 -28.59 12.95 28.57
N ASN A 544 -28.39 13.09 27.26
CA ASN A 544 -29.17 12.42 26.20
C ASN A 544 -28.22 11.86 25.12
N THR A 545 -28.69 10.91 24.31
CA THR A 545 -28.06 10.59 23.02
C THR A 545 -28.88 11.16 21.86
N VAL A 546 -28.20 11.55 20.78
CA VAL A 546 -28.80 11.79 19.47
C VAL A 546 -28.04 10.95 18.45
N THR A 547 -28.75 10.06 17.76
CA THR A 547 -28.17 9.19 16.70
C THR A 547 -28.78 9.57 15.36
N LEU A 548 -27.93 9.79 14.36
CA LEU A 548 -28.34 9.90 12.97
C LEU A 548 -28.11 8.54 12.30
N LYS A 549 -29.12 7.99 11.65
CA LYS A 549 -29.00 6.76 10.84
C LYS A 549 -29.32 7.05 9.37
N SER A 550 -28.33 6.85 8.49
CA SER A 550 -28.49 6.96 7.05
C SER A 550 -29.56 6.01 6.47
N LEU A 551 -30.20 6.43 5.38
CA LEU A 551 -31.16 5.65 4.58
C LEU A 551 -30.73 5.52 3.10
N ASP A 552 -29.60 6.14 2.75
CA ASP A 552 -29.10 6.31 1.40
C ASP A 552 -27.62 6.73 1.42
N ASN A 553 -26.86 6.38 0.39
CA ASN A 553 -25.45 6.78 0.26
C ASN A 553 -25.32 8.09 -0.55
N ASN A 554 -24.13 8.42 -1.07
CA ASN A 554 -23.87 9.63 -1.86
C ASN A 554 -24.01 10.97 -1.09
N TRP A 555 -23.85 11.00 0.24
CA TRP A 555 -23.77 12.26 0.99
C TRP A 555 -22.65 12.27 2.02
N LYS A 556 -22.32 13.45 2.55
CA LYS A 556 -21.30 13.69 3.59
C LYS A 556 -21.88 14.57 4.69
N LEU A 557 -21.40 14.40 5.93
CA LEU A 557 -21.78 15.21 7.10
C LEU A 557 -20.55 15.86 7.73
N ASN A 558 -20.51 17.19 7.81
CA ASN A 558 -19.43 17.97 8.43
C ASN A 558 -19.75 18.27 9.91
N TRP A 559 -20.91 18.86 10.17
CA TRP A 559 -21.38 19.14 11.52
C TRP A 559 -22.91 19.22 11.59
N LEU A 560 -23.45 19.17 12.80
CA LEU A 560 -24.84 19.53 13.10
C LEU A 560 -24.91 20.59 14.20
N THR A 561 -26.05 21.28 14.31
CA THR A 561 -26.38 22.16 15.43
C THR A 561 -27.72 21.76 16.04
N LEU A 562 -27.81 21.87 17.36
CA LEU A 562 -29.06 21.73 18.10
C LEU A 562 -29.32 23.07 18.79
N THR A 563 -30.21 23.86 18.21
CA THR A 563 -30.57 25.19 18.74
C THR A 563 -31.93 25.13 19.43
N LYS A 564 -32.06 25.75 20.61
CA LYS A 564 -33.33 25.69 21.35
C LYS A 564 -34.42 26.47 20.58
N SER A 565 -35.60 25.87 20.41
CA SER A 565 -36.68 26.35 19.54
C SER A 565 -37.25 27.71 19.89
#